data_AF-A0A949Y6X4-F1
#
_entry.id   AF-A0A949Y6X4-F1
#
_cell.length_a   1.000
_cell.length_b   1.000
_cell.length_c   1.000
_cell.angle_alpha   90.00
_cell.angle_beta   90.00
_cell.angle_gamma   90.00
#
_symmetry.space_group_name_H-M   'P 1'
#
loop_
_entity.id
_entity.type
_entity.pdbx_description
1 polymer ?
#
loop_
_entity_poly.entity_id
_entity_poly.type
_entity_poly.pdbx_seq_one_letter_code
_entity_poly.pdbx_strand_id
1 'polypeptide(L)'
;WEKKPYTPKYKAVHFYEGLSEIDLPPDFYSSKFYTDKLLSYIDKNVNDEKPFFGYLAFQAVHQPHQAPAEFTERYAWTYRAGWSAIKDTRYQRQVELGIMPAGLELLSVPRVPDWSSLSPDQQRMNAKRMAVYAGRSQAVNSPWGQTIRAAFPMNGLRTE
;
A
#
# COMPACT_ATOMS: atom_id res chain seq x y z
N TRP A 1 12.33 11.22 -5.29
CA TRP A 1 10.99 11.60 -5.77
C TRP A 1 11.10 12.96 -6.49
N GLU A 2 10.03 13.48 -7.11
CA GLU A 2 10.03 14.84 -7.71
C GLU A 2 8.76 15.61 -7.32
N LYS A 3 8.89 16.91 -7.00
CA LYS A 3 7.78 17.81 -6.66
C LYS A 3 7.00 18.23 -7.91
N LYS A 4 6.24 17.28 -8.47
CA LYS A 4 5.39 17.52 -9.64
C LYS A 4 4.08 16.75 -9.58
N PRO A 5 3.01 17.28 -10.18
CA PRO A 5 1.74 16.57 -10.34
C PRO A 5 1.90 15.26 -11.09
N TYR A 6 1.17 14.22 -10.65
CA TYR A 6 1.13 12.95 -11.38
C TYR A 6 0.13 12.96 -12.54
N THR A 7 -0.84 13.90 -12.54
CA THR A 7 -1.76 14.12 -13.67
C THR A 7 -1.61 15.54 -14.21
N PRO A 8 -1.82 15.76 -15.52
CA PRO A 8 -1.73 17.08 -16.15
C PRO A 8 -2.77 18.10 -15.65
N LYS A 9 -3.79 17.66 -14.91
CA LYS A 9 -4.87 18.50 -14.41
C LYS A 9 -4.40 19.52 -13.36
N TYR A 10 -3.34 19.20 -12.62
CA TYR A 10 -2.82 20.07 -11.57
C TYR A 10 -1.55 20.77 -12.03
N LYS A 11 -1.34 22.02 -11.58
CA LYS A 11 -0.16 22.83 -11.92
C LYS A 11 0.98 22.68 -10.92
N ALA A 12 0.67 22.33 -9.68
CA ALA A 12 1.63 22.21 -8.59
C ALA A 12 1.18 21.14 -7.58
N VAL A 13 2.09 20.74 -6.71
CA VAL A 13 1.82 19.85 -5.56
C VAL A 13 2.20 20.60 -4.29
N HIS A 14 1.27 20.67 -3.36
CA HIS A 14 1.43 21.33 -2.08
C HIS A 14 1.36 20.31 -0.95
N PHE A 15 2.23 20.46 0.04
CA PHE A 15 2.26 19.65 1.25
C PHE A 15 2.18 20.58 2.45
N TYR A 16 1.46 20.19 3.49
CA TYR A 16 1.24 21.02 4.66
C TYR A 16 1.51 20.23 5.95
N GLU A 17 2.07 20.93 6.93
CA GLU A 17 2.15 20.51 8.33
C GLU A 17 1.42 21.55 9.18
N GLY A 18 0.26 21.17 9.70
CA GLY A 18 -0.70 22.13 10.26
C GLY A 18 -1.17 23.12 9.18
N LEU A 19 -0.91 24.41 9.40
CA LEU A 19 -1.24 25.48 8.45
C LEU A 19 -0.04 25.95 7.62
N SER A 20 1.15 25.36 7.82
CA SER A 20 2.36 25.76 7.12
C SER A 20 2.60 24.87 5.91
N GLU A 21 2.84 25.48 4.74
CA GLU A 21 3.32 24.74 3.58
C GLU A 21 4.76 24.27 3.84
N ILE A 22 5.04 23.01 3.50
CA ILE A 22 6.35 22.38 3.69
C ILE A 22 6.85 21.76 2.40
N ASP A 23 8.17 21.61 2.32
CA ASP A 23 8.82 20.72 1.37
C ASP A 23 9.04 19.34 1.97
N LEU A 24 9.07 18.33 1.10
CA LEU A 24 9.34 16.95 1.49
C LEU A 24 10.83 16.63 1.31
N PRO A 25 11.38 15.75 2.14
CA PRO A 25 12.80 15.41 2.06
C PRO A 25 13.15 14.69 0.75
N PRO A 26 14.43 14.70 0.31
CA PRO A 26 14.83 14.08 -0.96
C PRO A 26 14.53 12.57 -1.05
N ASP A 27 14.52 11.87 0.07
CA ASP A 27 14.25 10.44 0.23
C ASP A 27 12.76 10.12 0.50
N PHE A 28 11.86 11.08 0.27
CA PHE A 28 10.44 10.91 0.54
C PHE A 28 9.83 9.66 -0.10
N TYR A 29 9.22 8.84 0.76
CA TYR A 29 8.27 7.80 0.41
C TYR A 29 7.05 7.90 1.34
N SER A 30 5.85 8.05 0.77
CA SER A 30 4.66 8.49 1.51
C SER A 30 4.33 7.63 2.72
N SER A 31 4.28 6.30 2.58
CA SER A 31 3.94 5.42 3.71
C SER A 31 4.96 5.50 4.85
N LYS A 32 6.25 5.65 4.54
CA LYS A 32 7.28 5.82 5.57
C LYS A 32 7.15 7.20 6.23
N PHE A 33 7.13 8.26 5.41
CA PHE A 33 7.09 9.64 5.88
C PHE A 33 5.87 9.94 6.78
N TYR A 34 4.67 9.48 6.38
CA TYR A 34 3.48 9.69 7.20
C TYR A 34 3.52 8.92 8.51
N THR A 35 4.12 7.73 8.52
CA THR A 35 4.29 6.96 9.76
C THR A 35 5.28 7.65 10.69
N ASP A 36 6.45 8.05 10.18
CA ASP A 36 7.47 8.76 10.95
C ASP A 36 6.92 10.08 11.53
N LYS A 37 6.12 10.82 10.75
CA LYS A 37 5.47 12.05 11.22
C LYS A 37 4.50 11.79 12.36
N LEU A 38 3.62 10.80 12.23
CA LEU A 38 2.68 10.46 13.30
C LEU A 38 3.42 10.06 14.59
N LEU A 39 4.44 9.20 14.48
CA LEU A 39 5.28 8.82 15.61
C LEU A 39 5.94 10.04 16.26
N SER A 40 6.48 10.97 15.46
CA SER A 40 7.08 12.20 15.98
C SER A 40 6.08 13.10 16.73
N TYR A 41 4.80 13.08 16.35
CA TYR A 41 3.75 13.84 17.05
C TYR A 41 3.37 13.20 18.38
N ILE A 42 3.37 11.86 18.42
CA ILE A 42 3.18 11.09 19.64
C ILE A 42 4.34 11.33 20.60
N ASP A 43 5.58 11.13 20.14
CA ASP A 43 6.79 11.22 20.96
C ASP A 43 6.95 12.60 21.62
N LYS A 44 6.57 13.66 20.90
CA LYS A 44 6.62 15.05 21.44
C LYS A 44 5.73 15.25 22.66
N ASN A 45 4.62 14.51 22.77
CA ASN A 45 3.62 14.68 23.83
C ASN A 45 3.58 13.47 24.79
N VAL A 46 4.56 12.57 24.72
CA VAL A 46 4.55 11.31 25.47
C VAL A 46 4.54 11.52 26.98
N ASN A 47 5.11 12.64 27.46
CA ASN A 47 5.23 12.96 28.88
C ASN A 47 4.03 13.75 29.44
N ASP A 48 3.06 14.12 28.60
CA ASP A 48 1.94 14.97 29.02
C ASP A 48 0.80 14.17 29.68
N GLU A 49 0.90 12.83 29.69
CA GLU A 49 -0.06 11.86 30.26
C GLU A 49 -1.51 11.99 29.75
N LYS A 50 -1.73 12.78 28.70
CA LYS A 50 -3.05 13.01 28.10
C LYS A 50 -3.35 11.95 27.03
N PRO A 51 -4.59 11.45 26.95
CA PRO A 51 -5.00 10.63 25.82
C PRO A 51 -4.94 11.45 24.53
N PHE A 52 -4.62 10.80 23.41
CA PHE A 52 -4.62 11.41 22.09
C PHE A 52 -5.45 10.57 21.10
N PHE A 53 -5.89 11.22 20.03
CA PHE A 53 -6.47 10.56 18.87
C PHE A 53 -5.49 10.66 17.70
N GLY A 54 -4.99 9.52 17.23
CA GLY A 54 -4.10 9.43 16.08
C GLY A 54 -4.83 8.93 14.84
N TYR A 55 -4.68 9.63 13.71
CA TYR A 55 -5.23 9.21 12.43
C TYR A 55 -4.14 9.13 11.37
N LEU A 56 -3.87 7.92 10.87
CA LEU A 56 -2.93 7.68 9.78
C LEU A 56 -3.67 7.27 8.50
N ALA A 57 -3.85 8.22 7.60
CA ALA A 57 -4.45 7.99 6.29
C ALA A 57 -3.36 7.75 5.23
N PHE A 58 -3.05 6.49 4.93
CA PHE A 58 -2.12 6.18 3.84
C PHE A 58 -2.71 6.58 2.48
N GLN A 59 -1.85 7.14 1.62
CA GLN A 59 -2.17 7.31 0.19
C GLN A 59 -1.97 6.01 -0.61
N ALA A 60 -1.10 5.11 -0.12
CA ALA A 60 -0.97 3.78 -0.70
C ALA A 60 -2.30 3.01 -0.48
N VAL A 61 -2.82 2.28 -1.46
CA VAL A 61 -2.21 1.87 -2.76
C VAL A 61 -2.79 2.61 -3.97
N HIS A 62 -3.30 3.84 -3.79
CA HIS A 62 -3.84 4.65 -4.89
C HIS A 62 -2.77 5.04 -5.93
N GLN A 63 -3.11 5.12 -7.21
CA GLN A 63 -2.20 5.58 -8.27
C GLN A 63 -1.54 6.94 -7.95
N PRO A 64 -0.33 7.25 -8.44
CA PRO A 64 0.55 6.42 -9.26
C PRO A 64 1.19 5.27 -8.47
N HIS A 65 1.45 4.14 -9.14
CA HIS A 65 2.08 2.96 -8.52
C HIS A 65 3.59 3.13 -8.44
N GLN A 66 4.10 3.37 -7.23
CA GLN A 66 5.53 3.53 -6.91
C GLN A 66 5.84 2.83 -5.59
N ALA A 67 6.90 2.03 -5.53
CA ALA A 67 7.40 1.40 -4.32
C ALA A 67 8.94 1.26 -4.39
N PRO A 68 9.63 1.26 -3.23
CA PRO A 68 11.05 0.91 -3.18
C PRO A 68 11.32 -0.49 -3.75
N ALA A 69 12.48 -0.65 -4.40
CA ALA A 69 12.83 -1.87 -5.13
C ALA A 69 12.73 -3.13 -4.26
N GLU A 70 13.21 -3.05 -3.03
CA GLU A 70 13.21 -4.12 -2.01
C GLU A 70 11.84 -4.74 -1.72
N PHE A 71 10.74 -3.99 -1.93
CA PHE A 71 9.38 -4.54 -1.81
C PHE A 71 8.87 -5.11 -3.12
N THR A 72 9.29 -4.56 -4.26
CA THR A 72 8.81 -4.99 -5.58
C THR A 72 9.49 -6.26 -6.07
N GLU A 73 10.79 -6.44 -5.76
CA GLU A 73 11.60 -7.57 -6.22
C GLU A 73 11.08 -8.92 -5.71
N ARG A 74 10.51 -8.92 -4.50
CA ARG A 74 9.84 -10.09 -3.90
C ARG A 74 8.70 -10.64 -4.75
N TYR A 75 8.10 -9.80 -5.59
CA TYR A 75 6.97 -10.13 -6.45
C TYR A 75 7.32 -10.20 -7.94
N ALA A 76 8.61 -10.12 -8.30
CA ALA A 76 9.07 -10.05 -9.70
C ALA A 76 8.62 -11.24 -10.56
N TRP A 77 8.34 -12.38 -9.93
CA TRP A 77 7.92 -13.61 -10.58
C TRP A 77 6.46 -13.98 -10.30
N THR A 78 5.91 -13.56 -9.15
CA THR A 78 4.57 -13.92 -8.67
C THR A 78 3.48 -13.66 -9.69
N TYR A 79 3.52 -12.52 -10.37
CA TYR A 79 2.43 -12.07 -11.25
C TYR A 79 2.62 -12.46 -12.72
N ARG A 80 3.64 -13.25 -13.05
CA ARG A 80 3.85 -13.73 -14.44
C ARG A 80 2.80 -14.75 -14.88
N ALA A 81 2.14 -15.41 -13.92
CA ALA A 81 1.05 -16.34 -14.19
C ALA A 81 -0.21 -15.65 -14.76
N GLY A 82 -0.33 -14.33 -14.63
CA GLY A 82 -1.46 -13.56 -15.16
C GLY A 82 -2.67 -13.47 -14.22
N TRP A 83 -3.56 -12.53 -14.51
CA TRP A 83 -4.68 -12.21 -13.62
C TRP A 83 -5.70 -13.34 -13.47
N SER A 84 -5.91 -14.18 -14.49
CA SER A 84 -6.85 -15.31 -14.39
C SER A 84 -6.35 -16.35 -13.39
N ALA A 85 -5.11 -16.82 -13.53
CA ALA A 85 -4.51 -17.77 -12.59
C ALA A 85 -4.42 -17.22 -11.16
N ILE A 86 -4.10 -15.92 -11.02
CA ILE A 86 -4.06 -15.24 -9.72
C ILE A 86 -5.46 -15.11 -9.11
N LYS A 87 -6.51 -14.84 -9.91
CA LYS A 87 -7.91 -14.81 -9.47
C LYS A 87 -8.31 -16.16 -8.89
N ASP A 88 -8.00 -17.24 -9.60
CA ASP A 88 -8.35 -18.60 -9.17
C ASP A 88 -7.61 -19.01 -7.90
N THR A 89 -6.30 -18.73 -7.83
CA THR A 89 -5.49 -19.00 -6.62
C THR A 89 -6.03 -18.24 -5.41
N ARG A 90 -6.43 -16.97 -5.58
CA ARG A 90 -7.02 -16.16 -4.50
C ARG A 90 -8.37 -16.71 -4.06
N TYR A 91 -9.22 -17.12 -5.00
CA TYR A 91 -10.51 -17.73 -4.68
C TYR A 91 -10.35 -19.02 -3.87
N GLN A 92 -9.48 -19.93 -4.32
CA GLN A 92 -9.17 -21.16 -3.59
C GLN A 92 -8.70 -20.86 -2.17
N ARG A 93 -7.77 -19.91 -2.01
CA ARG A 93 -7.27 -19.51 -0.69
C ARG A 93 -8.38 -18.90 0.19
N GLN A 94 -9.29 -18.12 -0.38
CA GLN A 94 -10.43 -17.56 0.36
C GLN A 94 -11.42 -18.64 0.82
N VAL A 95 -11.60 -19.70 0.03
CA VAL A 95 -12.41 -20.87 0.42
C VAL A 95 -11.74 -21.62 1.57
N GLU A 96 -10.44 -21.91 1.48
CA GLU A 96 -9.67 -22.55 2.56
C GLU A 96 -9.72 -21.77 3.88
N LEU A 97 -9.75 -20.43 3.79
CA LEU A 97 -9.83 -19.54 4.94
C LEU A 97 -11.26 -19.35 5.47
N GLY A 98 -12.27 -19.96 4.83
CA GLY A 98 -13.69 -19.79 5.20
C GLY A 98 -14.26 -18.40 4.92
N ILE A 99 -13.57 -17.59 4.10
CA ILE A 99 -14.01 -16.23 3.73
C ILE A 99 -15.08 -16.29 2.62
N MET A 100 -14.96 -17.26 1.71
CA MET A 100 -15.86 -17.43 0.57
C MET A 100 -16.42 -18.86 0.52
N PRO A 101 -17.66 -19.06 0.06
CA PRO A 101 -18.19 -20.40 -0.17
C PRO A 101 -17.51 -21.08 -1.37
N ALA A 102 -17.43 -22.41 -1.32
CA ALA A 102 -16.97 -23.23 -2.44
C ALA A 102 -18.00 -23.28 -3.58
N GLY A 103 -17.54 -23.52 -4.81
CA GLY A 103 -18.41 -23.72 -5.98
C GLY A 103 -18.92 -22.45 -6.66
N LEU A 104 -18.37 -21.27 -6.36
CA LEU A 104 -18.76 -20.03 -7.03
C LEU A 104 -18.20 -19.96 -8.46
N GLU A 105 -19.03 -19.49 -9.38
CA GLU A 105 -18.60 -19.14 -10.73
C GLU A 105 -17.88 -17.79 -10.72
N LEU A 106 -16.59 -17.79 -11.08
CA LEU A 106 -15.78 -16.57 -11.11
C LEU A 106 -16.00 -15.81 -12.42
N LEU A 107 -16.78 -14.74 -12.37
CA LEU A 107 -17.09 -13.89 -13.53
C LEU A 107 -15.83 -13.42 -14.30
N SER A 108 -15.97 -13.33 -15.61
CA SER A 108 -15.02 -12.62 -16.47
C SER A 108 -15.33 -11.12 -16.46
N VAL A 109 -14.32 -10.27 -16.71
CA VAL A 109 -14.50 -8.82 -16.80
C VAL A 109 -14.50 -8.45 -18.29
N PRO A 110 -15.63 -8.03 -18.89
CA PRO A 110 -15.77 -7.91 -20.35
C PRO A 110 -14.76 -6.99 -21.07
N ARG A 111 -14.12 -6.08 -20.34
CA ARG A 111 -13.15 -5.11 -20.88
C ARG A 111 -11.70 -5.46 -20.55
N VAL A 112 -11.45 -6.60 -19.92
CA VAL A 112 -10.10 -7.08 -19.62
C VAL A 112 -9.79 -8.21 -20.62
N PRO A 113 -8.77 -8.07 -21.46
CA PRO A 113 -8.39 -9.13 -22.40
C PRO A 113 -7.97 -10.38 -21.63
N ASP A 114 -8.00 -11.53 -22.30
CA ASP A 114 -7.40 -12.73 -21.73
C ASP A 114 -5.89 -12.58 -21.62
N TRP A 115 -5.30 -13.08 -20.54
CA TRP A 115 -3.85 -12.96 -20.32
C TRP A 115 -3.05 -13.58 -21.47
N SER A 116 -3.51 -14.72 -21.98
CA SER A 116 -2.91 -15.45 -23.11
C SER A 116 -2.99 -14.69 -24.44
N SER A 117 -3.91 -13.72 -24.58
CA SER A 117 -4.04 -12.90 -25.79
C SER A 117 -3.02 -11.76 -25.86
N LEU A 118 -2.34 -11.46 -24.75
CA LEU A 118 -1.34 -10.40 -24.69
C LEU A 118 0.00 -10.81 -25.32
N SER A 119 0.69 -9.84 -25.91
CA SER A 119 2.08 -10.03 -26.32
C SER A 119 3.00 -10.28 -25.11
N PRO A 120 4.16 -10.94 -25.30
CA PRO A 120 5.12 -11.15 -24.21
C PRO A 120 5.49 -9.85 -23.48
N ASP A 121 5.58 -8.73 -24.21
CA ASP A 121 5.95 -7.43 -23.64
C ASP A 121 4.83 -6.84 -22.79
N GLN A 122 3.58 -6.98 -23.24
CA GLN A 122 2.40 -6.60 -22.48
C GLN A 122 2.27 -7.44 -21.20
N GLN A 123 2.49 -8.75 -21.28
CA GLN A 123 2.49 -9.62 -20.09
C GLN A 123 3.58 -9.19 -19.09
N ARG A 124 4.81 -8.98 -19.55
CA ARG A 124 5.92 -8.51 -18.69
C ARG A 124 5.59 -7.17 -18.03
N MET A 125 5.05 -6.22 -18.78
CA MET A 125 4.69 -4.90 -18.26
C MET A 125 3.56 -4.97 -17.22
N ASN A 126 2.50 -5.73 -17.50
CA ASN A 126 1.36 -5.86 -16.56
C ASN A 126 1.75 -6.63 -15.29
N ALA A 127 2.56 -7.69 -15.42
CA ALA A 127 3.11 -8.40 -14.26
C ALA A 127 3.97 -7.46 -13.40
N LYS A 128 4.83 -6.64 -14.01
CA LYS A 128 5.64 -5.64 -13.31
C LYS A 128 4.76 -4.61 -12.59
N ARG A 129 3.70 -4.10 -13.22
CA ARG A 129 2.75 -3.17 -12.58
C ARG A 129 2.10 -3.77 -11.33
N MET A 130 1.69 -5.03 -11.40
CA MET A 130 1.11 -5.73 -10.25
C MET A 130 2.16 -6.02 -9.16
N ALA A 131 3.41 -6.32 -9.53
CA ALA A 131 4.50 -6.45 -8.58
C ALA A 131 4.76 -5.14 -7.81
N VAL A 132 4.70 -4.00 -8.50
CA VAL A 132 4.79 -2.67 -7.85
C VAL A 132 3.58 -2.45 -6.93
N TYR A 133 2.36 -2.76 -7.37
CA TYR A 133 1.17 -2.67 -6.53
C TYR A 133 1.32 -3.48 -5.22
N ALA A 134 1.74 -4.74 -5.34
CA ALA A 134 1.96 -5.62 -4.19
C ALA A 134 3.06 -5.11 -3.27
N GLY A 135 4.16 -4.61 -3.86
CA GLY A 135 5.24 -3.97 -3.10
C GLY A 135 4.74 -2.77 -2.28
N ARG A 136 3.80 -1.97 -2.80
CA ARG A 136 3.18 -0.86 -2.04
C ARG A 136 2.35 -1.36 -0.87
N SER A 137 1.53 -2.39 -1.07
CA SER A 137 0.77 -3.02 0.00
C SER A 137 1.70 -3.57 1.08
N GLN A 138 2.82 -4.17 0.69
CA GLN A 138 3.81 -4.67 1.63
C GLN A 138 4.54 -3.54 2.37
N ALA A 139 4.87 -2.45 1.69
CA ALA A 139 5.55 -1.31 2.31
C ALA A 139 4.70 -0.64 3.40
N VAL A 140 3.37 -0.61 3.25
CA VAL A 140 2.44 -0.17 4.32
C VAL A 140 2.53 -1.09 5.54
N ASN A 141 2.71 -2.40 5.32
CA ASN A 141 2.83 -3.41 6.38
C ASN A 141 4.28 -3.70 6.79
N SER A 142 5.25 -2.91 6.31
CA SER A 142 6.67 -3.07 6.64
C SER A 142 6.92 -2.68 8.10
N PRO A 143 8.13 -2.92 8.65
CA PRO A 143 8.49 -2.43 9.98
C PRO A 143 8.14 -0.96 10.19
N TRP A 144 8.24 -0.10 9.17
CA TRP A 144 7.80 1.29 9.25
C TRP A 144 6.34 1.41 9.68
N GLY A 145 5.42 0.71 9.03
CA GLY A 145 4.00 0.73 9.40
C GLY A 145 3.67 -0.08 10.66
N GLN A 146 4.50 -1.07 11.00
CA GLN A 146 4.33 -1.87 12.22
C GLN A 146 4.85 -1.15 13.48
N THR A 147 5.71 -0.12 13.36
CA THR A 147 6.21 0.64 14.52
C THR A 147 5.06 1.21 15.36
N ILE A 148 3.91 1.55 14.76
CA ILE A 148 2.72 1.98 15.52
C ILE A 148 2.21 0.86 16.45
N ARG A 149 2.21 -0.41 16.01
CA ARG A 149 1.83 -1.53 16.88
C ARG A 149 2.84 -1.79 17.99
N ALA A 150 4.13 -1.54 17.73
CA ALA A 150 5.19 -1.72 18.72
C ALA A 150 5.26 -0.57 19.74
N ALA A 151 4.97 0.67 19.31
CA ALA A 151 4.91 1.86 20.17
C ALA A 151 3.70 1.84 21.11
N PHE A 152 2.63 1.15 20.72
CA PHE A 152 1.42 0.95 21.53
C PHE A 152 1.16 -0.55 21.75
N PRO A 153 1.97 -1.23 22.60
CA PRO A 153 1.59 -2.56 23.03
C PRO A 153 0.21 -2.46 23.67
N MET A 154 -0.69 -3.38 23.32
CA MET A 154 -2.09 -3.45 23.78
C MET A 154 -2.22 -3.77 25.29
N ASN A 155 -1.31 -3.28 26.13
CA ASN A 155 -1.22 -3.55 27.56
C ASN A 155 -2.30 -2.83 28.40
N GLY A 156 -3.26 -2.16 27.76
CA GLY A 156 -4.28 -1.34 28.41
C GLY A 156 -5.73 -1.77 28.22
N LEU A 157 -6.02 -2.81 27.42
CA LEU A 157 -7.37 -3.40 27.42
C LEU A 157 -7.53 -4.25 28.68
N ARG A 158 -7.76 -3.59 29.82
CA ARG A 158 -8.49 -4.20 30.93
C ARG A 158 -9.90 -4.45 30.40
N THR A 159 -10.18 -5.69 30.06
CA THR A 159 -11.55 -6.18 30.01
C THR A 159 -12.06 -6.17 31.45
N GLU A 160 -12.74 -5.09 31.83
CA GLU A 160 -13.76 -5.18 32.88
C GLU A 160 -15.06 -5.68 32.25
#